data_AF-A0A660YXS1-F1
#
_entry.id   AF-A0A660YXS1-F1
#
_cell.length_a   1.000
_cell.length_b   1.000
_cell.length_c   1.000
_cell.angle_alpha   90.00
_cell.angle_beta   90.00
_cell.angle_gamma   90.00
#
_symmetry.space_group_name_H-M   'P 1'
#
loop_
_entity.id
_entity.type
_entity.pdbx_description
1 polymer ?
#
loop_
_entity_poly.entity_id
_entity_poly.type
_entity_poly.pdbx_seq_one_letter_code
_entity_poly.pdbx_strand_id
1 'polypeptide(L)'
;MMSEVRPDEISAILRKQLSGFESETDIYDVGTVLQVGDGIARVYGLGKVMASELVEFPNDVIGMVLNLEEDSVGCVLFGDSALIKEGDTVKRTKRVASLQVGEEMLGRVINPLGRPIDGKGTINT
;
A
#
# COMPACT_ATOMS: atom_id res chain seq x y z
N MET A 1 -21.76 -6.03 11.69
CA MET A 1 -21.17 -5.56 12.95
C MET A 1 -20.06 -4.60 12.58
N MET A 2 -20.23 -3.31 12.90
CA MET A 2 -19.16 -2.32 12.79
C MET A 2 -18.07 -2.73 13.79
N SER A 3 -16.88 -3.06 13.33
CA SER A 3 -15.72 -3.18 14.20
C SER A 3 -15.40 -1.78 14.71
N GLU A 4 -15.61 -1.57 16.01
CA GLU A 4 -15.23 -0.35 16.72
C GLU A 4 -13.75 -0.04 16.44
N VAL A 5 -13.51 1.06 15.75
CA VAL A 5 -12.17 1.65 15.67
C VAL A 5 -11.75 1.95 17.11
N ARG A 6 -10.62 1.40 17.56
CA ARG A 6 -10.18 1.52 18.95
C ARG A 6 -9.88 3.00 19.26
N PRO A 7 -10.56 3.63 20.23
CA PRO A 7 -10.40 5.06 20.52
C PRO A 7 -8.96 5.47 20.85
N ASP A 8 -8.18 4.54 21.39
CA ASP A 8 -6.77 4.73 21.74
C ASP A 8 -5.87 4.97 20.51
N GLU A 9 -6.20 4.36 19.37
CA GLU A 9 -5.44 4.50 18.12
C GLU A 9 -5.67 5.85 17.47
N ILE A 10 -6.95 6.26 17.38
CA ILE A 10 -7.32 7.60 16.93
C ILE A 10 -6.63 8.64 17.82
N SER A 11 -6.63 8.42 19.13
CA SER A 11 -5.97 9.32 20.09
C SER A 11 -4.45 9.39 19.91
N ALA A 12 -3.78 8.28 19.57
CA ALA A 12 -2.35 8.26 19.29
C ALA A 12 -2.00 9.00 17.99
N ILE A 13 -2.79 8.82 16.94
CA ILE A 13 -2.64 9.53 15.67
C ILE A 13 -2.87 11.03 15.86
N LEU A 14 -3.94 11.42 16.57
CA LEU A 14 -4.24 12.83 16.87
C LEU A 14 -3.15 13.49 17.73
N ARG A 15 -2.58 12.77 18.70
CA ARG A 15 -1.43 13.25 19.50
C ARG A 15 -0.18 13.45 18.65
N LYS A 16 0.07 12.54 17.70
CA LYS A 16 1.19 12.67 16.75
C LYS A 16 1.01 13.92 15.89
N GLN A 17 -0.21 14.17 15.37
CA GLN A 17 -0.54 15.38 14.61
C GLN A 17 -0.38 16.68 15.44
N LEU A 18 -0.70 16.65 16.75
CA LEU A 18 -0.53 17.79 17.66
C LEU A 18 0.92 18.08 18.05
N SER A 19 1.83 17.09 17.95
CA SER A 19 3.22 17.21 18.39
C SER A 19 4.14 18.03 17.46
N GLY A 20 3.64 18.45 16.29
CA GLY A 20 4.20 19.53 15.50
C GLY A 20 5.25 19.13 14.46
N PHE A 21 5.07 19.71 13.26
CA PHE A 21 6.03 19.80 12.15
C PHE A 21 6.38 18.50 11.41
N GLU A 22 5.36 17.78 10.91
CA GLU A 22 5.54 16.99 9.69
C GLU A 22 5.14 17.89 8.50
N SER A 23 6.00 18.00 7.49
CA SER A 23 5.76 18.80 6.29
C SER A 23 4.40 18.42 5.72
N GLU A 24 3.53 19.36 5.32
CA GLU A 24 2.21 19.03 4.74
C GLU A 24 2.31 17.96 3.62
N THR A 25 3.44 17.92 2.92
CA THR A 25 3.75 16.92 1.88
C THR A 25 3.83 15.48 2.40
N ASP A 26 4.36 15.25 3.60
CA ASP A 26 4.51 13.92 4.18
C ASP A 26 3.15 13.30 4.53
N ILE A 27 2.18 14.10 4.95
CA ILE A 27 0.83 13.64 5.31
C ILE A 27 0.05 13.14 4.08
N TYR A 28 0.26 13.74 2.89
CA TYR A 28 -0.46 13.36 1.67
C TYR A 28 0.02 12.04 1.05
N ASP A 29 1.31 11.72 1.23
CA ASP A 29 1.95 10.60 0.56
C ASP A 29 2.26 9.41 1.50
N VAL A 30 2.06 9.59 2.80
CA VAL A 30 2.27 8.57 3.82
C VAL A 30 0.94 8.19 4.48
N GLY A 31 0.80 6.91 4.79
CA GLY A 31 -0.30 6.35 5.56
C GLY A 31 0.19 5.44 6.67
N THR A 32 -0.74 5.02 7.53
CA THR A 32 -0.49 4.08 8.62
C THR A 32 -1.49 2.93 8.53
N VAL A 33 -1.01 1.69 8.64
CA VAL A 33 -1.88 0.50 8.63
C VAL A 33 -2.73 0.48 9.91
N LEU A 34 -4.05 0.51 9.75
CA LEU A 34 -4.99 0.33 10.84
C LEU A 34 -5.26 -1.14 11.12
N GLN A 35 -5.42 -1.93 10.05
CA GLN A 35 -5.75 -3.35 10.13
C GLN A 35 -5.17 -4.07 8.92
N VAL A 36 -4.76 -5.32 9.11
CA VAL A 36 -4.35 -6.21 8.02
C VAL A 36 -4.87 -7.62 8.28
N GLY A 37 -5.35 -8.29 7.23
CA GLY A 37 -5.82 -9.68 7.29
C GLY A 37 -6.25 -10.19 5.92
N ASP A 38 -6.03 -11.48 5.67
CA ASP A 38 -6.42 -12.18 4.43
C ASP A 38 -6.01 -11.46 3.13
N GLY A 39 -4.83 -10.85 3.12
CA GLY A 39 -4.32 -10.10 1.95
C GLY A 39 -4.98 -8.73 1.72
N ILE A 40 -5.76 -8.23 2.67
CA ILE A 40 -6.36 -6.89 2.65
C ILE A 40 -5.78 -6.07 3.80
N ALA A 41 -5.42 -4.83 3.51
CA ALA A 41 -4.98 -3.85 4.50
C ALA A 41 -5.89 -2.62 4.45
N ARG A 42 -6.24 -2.09 5.63
CA ARG A 42 -6.91 -0.81 5.79
C ARG A 42 -5.87 0.20 6.27
N VAL A 43 -5.75 1.32 5.56
CA VAL A 43 -4.70 2.32 5.77
C VAL A 43 -5.35 3.68 6.06
N TYR A 44 -4.94 4.33 7.12
CA TYR A 44 -5.27 5.73 7.41
C TYR A 44 -4.27 6.66 6.72
N GLY A 45 -4.71 7.82 6.23
CA GLY A 45 -3.87 8.78 5.53
C GLY A 45 -3.91 8.58 4.02
N LEU A 46 -2.77 8.75 3.33
CA LEU A 46 -2.69 8.69 1.86
C LEU A 46 -3.66 9.65 1.16
N GLY A 47 -3.83 10.87 1.68
CA GLY A 47 -4.95 11.76 1.32
C GLY A 47 -5.05 12.18 -0.16
N LYS A 48 -4.02 11.94 -0.98
CA LYS A 48 -4.04 12.21 -2.44
C LYS A 48 -3.93 10.95 -3.30
N VAL A 49 -4.08 9.77 -2.71
CA VAL A 49 -3.96 8.49 -3.44
C VAL A 49 -5.10 8.30 -4.43
N MET A 50 -4.78 7.68 -5.56
CA MET A 50 -5.75 7.39 -6.60
C MET A 50 -6.26 5.95 -6.49
N ALA A 51 -7.47 5.69 -6.99
CA ALA A 51 -7.96 4.33 -7.17
C ALA A 51 -7.02 3.57 -8.12
N SER A 52 -6.79 2.28 -7.83
CA SER A 52 -5.85 1.43 -8.55
C SER A 52 -4.39 1.91 -8.51
N GLU A 53 -4.02 2.82 -7.61
CA GLU A 53 -2.62 3.20 -7.39
C GLU A 53 -1.89 2.11 -6.61
N LEU A 54 -0.64 1.86 -6.98
CA LEU A 54 0.25 1.00 -6.22
C LEU A 54 0.78 1.76 -5.00
N VAL A 55 0.86 1.07 -3.87
CA VAL A 55 1.40 1.57 -2.61
C VAL A 55 2.43 0.58 -2.09
N GLU A 56 3.41 1.09 -1.36
CA GLU A 56 4.51 0.32 -0.82
C GLU A 56 4.32 0.18 0.70
N PHE A 57 4.31 -1.07 1.14
CA PHE A 57 4.32 -1.46 2.54
C PHE A 57 5.75 -1.85 2.94
N PRO A 58 6.04 -2.02 4.24
CA PRO A 58 7.33 -2.56 4.67
C PRO A 58 7.61 -3.95 4.07
N ASN A 59 8.87 -4.37 4.11
CA ASN A 59 9.32 -5.68 3.62
C ASN A 59 9.07 -5.92 2.13
N ASP A 60 9.17 -4.85 1.31
CA ASP A 60 9.00 -4.88 -0.15
C ASP A 60 7.64 -5.40 -0.63
N VAL A 61 6.62 -5.38 0.24
CA VAL A 61 5.26 -5.76 -0.11
C VAL A 61 4.60 -4.61 -0.85
N ILE A 62 4.14 -4.88 -2.06
CA ILE A 62 3.35 -3.93 -2.85
C ILE A 62 1.88 -4.17 -2.58
N GLY A 63 1.11 -3.12 -2.39
CA GLY A 63 -0.34 -3.18 -2.43
C GLY A 63 -0.92 -2.35 -3.56
N MET A 64 -2.22 -2.51 -3.80
CA MET A 64 -3.00 -1.69 -4.72
C MET A 64 -4.24 -1.18 -4.03
N VAL A 65 -4.51 0.10 -4.19
CA VAL A 65 -5.71 0.75 -3.69
C VAL A 65 -6.93 0.24 -4.45
N LEU A 66 -7.91 -0.29 -3.71
CA LEU A 66 -9.20 -0.73 -4.23
C LEU A 66 -10.30 0.26 -3.86
N ASN A 67 -10.39 0.59 -2.58
CA ASN A 67 -11.48 1.41 -2.04
C ASN A 67 -10.92 2.71 -1.44
N LEU A 68 -11.59 3.82 -1.72
CA LEU A 68 -11.34 5.13 -1.11
C LEU A 68 -12.54 5.47 -0.24
N GLU A 69 -12.38 5.40 1.08
CA GLU A 69 -13.37 5.86 2.06
C GLU A 69 -12.94 7.23 2.59
N GLU A 70 -13.83 7.94 3.30
CA GLU A 70 -13.53 9.28 3.84
C GLU A 70 -12.35 9.26 4.83
N ASP A 71 -12.31 8.24 5.70
CA ASP A 71 -11.33 8.12 6.78
C ASP A 71 -10.27 7.03 6.53
N SER A 72 -10.43 6.20 5.50
CA SER A 72 -9.52 5.08 5.27
C SER A 72 -9.43 4.65 3.80
N VAL A 73 -8.31 4.01 3.47
CA VAL A 73 -8.04 3.45 2.15
C VAL A 73 -7.94 1.94 2.28
N GLY A 74 -8.72 1.23 1.47
CA GLY A 74 -8.65 -0.22 1.35
C GLY A 74 -7.65 -0.64 0.28
N CYS A 75 -6.65 -1.42 0.68
CA CYS A 75 -5.59 -1.92 -0.20
C CYS A 75 -5.60 -3.45 -0.25
N VAL A 76 -5.47 -4.03 -1.45
CA VAL A 76 -5.09 -5.45 -1.59
C VAL A 76 -3.58 -5.57 -1.61
N LEU A 77 -3.04 -6.63 -1.01
CA LEU A 77 -1.61 -6.90 -0.91
C LEU A 77 -1.16 -7.91 -1.97
N PHE A 78 -0.09 -7.58 -2.69
CA PHE A 78 0.65 -8.48 -3.57
C PHE A 78 1.87 -9.03 -2.85
N GLY A 79 1.63 -9.79 -1.79
CA GLY A 79 2.66 -10.38 -0.93
C GLY A 79 2.03 -11.06 0.28
N ASP A 80 2.88 -11.52 1.21
CA ASP A 80 2.43 -12.15 2.43
C ASP A 80 1.98 -11.09 3.46
N SER A 81 0.72 -11.14 3.86
CA SER A 81 0.16 -10.26 4.88
C SER A 81 0.79 -10.45 6.26
N ALA A 82 1.41 -11.59 6.54
CA ALA A 82 2.10 -11.84 7.82
C ALA A 82 3.33 -10.94 8.03
N LEU A 83 3.85 -10.33 6.95
CA LEU A 83 4.97 -9.40 7.00
C LEU A 83 4.56 -7.97 7.35
N ILE A 84 3.26 -7.69 7.41
CA ILE A 84 2.72 -6.35 7.70
C ILE A 84 2.01 -6.39 9.05
N LYS A 85 2.13 -5.29 9.81
CA LYS A 85 1.52 -5.13 11.13
C LYS A 85 0.74 -3.82 11.23
N GLU A 86 -0.20 -3.79 12.16
CA GLU A 86 -0.87 -2.56 12.55
C GLU A 86 0.15 -1.53 13.04
N GLY A 87 -0.01 -0.28 12.63
CA GLY A 87 0.93 0.81 12.88
C GLY A 87 2.05 0.95 11.83
N ASP A 88 2.19 0.01 10.89
CA ASP A 88 3.20 0.11 9.84
C ASP A 88 2.96 1.30 8.91
N THR A 89 4.06 1.86 8.40
CA THR A 89 4.01 3.00 7.47
C THR A 89 3.81 2.52 6.04
N VAL A 90 2.87 3.13 5.33
CA VAL A 90 2.57 2.86 3.92
C VAL A 90 2.92 4.10 3.10
N LYS A 91 3.56 3.91 1.94
CA LYS A 91 3.97 5.01 1.07
C LYS A 91 3.33 4.91 -0.30
N ARG A 92 2.97 6.05 -0.87
CA ARG A 92 2.50 6.12 -2.25
C ARG A 92 3.63 5.91 -3.24
N THR A 93 3.37 5.12 -4.28
CA THR A 93 4.28 5.03 -5.43
C THR A 93 3.99 6.08 -6.49
N LYS A 94 2.82 6.73 -6.45
CA LYS A 94 2.31 7.66 -7.49
C LYS A 94 2.14 7.00 -8.86
N ARG A 95 2.14 5.67 -8.90
CA ARG A 95 1.97 4.87 -10.11
C ARG A 95 0.65 4.16 -10.03
N VAL A 96 -0.25 4.49 -10.95
CA VAL A 96 -1.41 3.64 -11.23
C VAL A 96 -0.90 2.28 -11.68
N ALA A 97 -1.59 1.21 -11.27
CA ALA A 97 -1.28 -0.16 -11.62
C ALA A 97 -0.98 -0.28 -13.11
N SER A 98 0.28 -0.59 -13.41
CA SER A 98 0.83 -0.59 -14.75
C SER A 98 1.98 -1.58 -14.81
N LEU A 99 2.21 -2.11 -16.01
CA LEU A 99 3.22 -3.13 -16.29
C LEU A 99 4.03 -2.68 -17.49
N GLN A 100 5.33 -2.98 -17.47
CA GLN A 100 6.15 -2.85 -18.67
C GLN A 100 5.78 -3.95 -19.65
N VAL A 101 5.77 -3.62 -20.94
CA VAL A 101 5.40 -4.53 -22.02
C VAL A 101 6.42 -4.44 -23.15
N GLY A 102 6.73 -5.57 -23.79
CA GLY A 102 7.68 -5.65 -24.89
C GLY A 102 7.86 -7.08 -25.38
N GLU A 103 8.55 -7.27 -26.50
CA GLU A 103 8.75 -8.59 -27.12
C GLU A 103 9.54 -9.55 -26.21
N GLU A 104 10.42 -9.03 -25.36
CA GLU A 104 11.21 -9.78 -24.37
C GLU A 104 10.33 -10.51 -23.33
N MET A 105 9.04 -10.16 -23.22
CA MET A 105 8.07 -10.85 -22.36
C MET A 105 7.55 -12.16 -22.97
N LEU A 106 7.72 -12.37 -24.28
CA LEU A 106 7.19 -13.54 -24.97
C LEU A 106 7.84 -14.83 -24.46
N GLY A 107 7.01 -15.80 -24.05
CA GLY A 107 7.49 -17.08 -23.51
C GLY A 107 8.06 -17.00 -22.08
N ARG A 108 7.94 -15.84 -21.43
CA ARG A 108 8.25 -15.66 -20.00
C ARG A 108 7.04 -15.96 -19.14
N VAL A 109 7.28 -16.37 -17.89
CA VAL A 109 6.24 -16.43 -16.85
C VAL A 109 6.47 -15.29 -15.88
N ILE A 110 5.49 -14.41 -15.74
CA ILE A 110 5.54 -13.21 -14.90
C ILE A 110 4.46 -13.25 -13.83
N ASN A 111 4.67 -12.52 -12.75
CA ASN A 111 3.64 -12.27 -11.74
C ASN A 111 2.73 -11.07 -12.14
N PRO A 112 1.66 -10.78 -11.38
CA PRO A 112 0.76 -9.65 -11.66
C PRO A 112 1.42 -8.26 -11.59
N LEU A 113 2.64 -8.15 -11.06
CA LEU A 113 3.45 -6.93 -11.03
C LEU A 113 4.50 -6.88 -12.16
N GLY A 114 4.48 -7.84 -13.08
CA GLY A 114 5.38 -7.91 -14.23
C GLY A 114 6.78 -8.42 -13.91
N ARG A 115 7.00 -8.91 -12.69
CA ARG A 115 8.29 -9.49 -12.30
C ARG A 115 8.38 -10.93 -12.81
N PRO A 116 9.49 -11.34 -13.45
CA PRO A 116 9.67 -12.70 -13.92
C PRO A 116 9.77 -13.69 -12.75
N ILE A 117 9.08 -14.83 -12.88
CA ILE A 117 9.08 -15.92 -11.89
C ILE A 117 9.51 -17.27 -12.49
N ASP A 118 9.95 -17.27 -13.75
CA ASP A 118 10.40 -18.46 -14.48
C ASP A 118 11.86 -18.85 -14.24
N GLY A 119 12.61 -18.08 -13.43
CA GLY A 119 14.02 -18.32 -13.16
C GLY A 119 14.97 -18.02 -14.33
N LYS A 120 14.48 -17.44 -15.44
CA LYS A 120 15.28 -17.13 -16.64
C LYS A 120 16.00 -15.77 -16.60
N GLY A 121 16.14 -15.16 -15.41
CA GLY A 121 16.74 -13.84 -15.22
C GLY A 121 15.75 -12.67 -15.40
N THR A 122 16.27 -11.45 -15.47
CA THR A 122 15.46 -10.23 -15.66
C THR A 122 14.87 -10.14 -17.07
N ILE A 123 13.81 -9.36 -17.24
CA ILE A 123 13.28 -8.99 -18.56
C ILE A 123 13.71 -7.55 -18.80
N ASN A 124 14.46 -7.30 -19.89
CA ASN A 124 14.88 -5.95 -20.24
C ASN A 124 13.81 -5.33 -21.13
N THR A 125 12.91 -4.56 -20.52
CA THR A 125 11.78 -3.89 -21.20
C THR A 125 11.77 -2.41 -20.90
#